data_AF-A0A4R1RVE6-F1
#
_entry.id   AF-A0A4R1RVE6-F1
#
_cell.length_a   1.000
_cell.length_b   1.000
_cell.length_c   1.000
_cell.angle_alpha   90.00
_cell.angle_beta   90.00
_cell.angle_gamma   90.00
#
_symmetry.space_group_name_H-M   'P 1'
#
loop_
_entity.id
_entity.type
_entity.pdbx_description
1 polymer ?
#
loop_
_entity_poly.entity_id
_entity_poly.type
_entity_poly.pdbx_seq_one_letter_code
_entity_poly.pdbx_strand_id
1 'polypeptide(L)' 'MGRPPVPPHLKREKRLVVLLTEAEYDLLQDAARAADVVSVSDWVRELLLKAADDAGVRGAKPSQH' A
#
# COMPACT_ATOMS: atom_id res chain seq x y z
N MET A 1 0.19 6.91 20.30
CA MET A 1 0.64 5.49 20.41
C MET A 1 1.39 5.17 19.13
N GLY A 2 2.72 5.13 19.17
CA GLY A 2 3.56 5.02 17.97
C GLY A 2 3.39 3.68 17.26
N ARG A 3 3.23 3.71 15.93
CA ARG A 3 3.15 2.51 15.08
C ARG A 3 4.41 1.67 15.32
N PRO A 4 4.28 0.35 15.58
CA PRO A 4 5.46 -0.51 15.72
C PRO A 4 6.35 -0.36 14.48
N PRO A 5 7.67 -0.27 14.66
CA PRO A 5 8.60 -0.12 13.54
C PRO A 5 8.40 -1.27 12.57
N VAL A 6 8.44 -0.98 11.28
CA VAL A 6 8.40 -2.01 10.24
C VAL A 6 9.47 -3.05 10.58
N PRO A 7 9.12 -4.34 10.72
CA PRO A 7 10.08 -5.35 11.09
C PRO A 7 11.29 -5.32 10.15
N PRO A 8 12.53 -5.36 10.67
CA PRO A 8 13.75 -5.11 9.89
C PRO A 8 14.01 -6.13 8.76
N HIS A 9 13.27 -7.23 8.72
CA HIS A 9 13.33 -8.24 7.66
C HIS A 9 12.37 -7.97 6.47
N LEU A 10 11.47 -6.98 6.57
CA LEU A 10 10.54 -6.63 5.50
C LEU A 10 11.15 -5.61 4.54
N LYS A 11 11.89 -6.10 3.54
CA LYS A 11 12.42 -5.25 2.47
C LYS A 11 11.36 -5.05 1.38
N ARG A 12 10.77 -3.85 1.31
CA ARG A 12 9.88 -3.42 0.22
C ARG A 12 10.71 -2.97 -0.99
N GLU A 13 11.21 -3.93 -1.77
CA GLU A 13 12.15 -3.65 -2.88
C GLU A 13 11.47 -3.38 -4.24
N LYS A 14 10.19 -3.75 -4.39
CA LYS A 14 9.42 -3.53 -5.62
C LYS A 14 8.68 -2.20 -5.55
N ARG A 15 8.60 -1.49 -6.68
CA ARG A 15 7.96 -0.17 -6.80
C ARG A 15 6.76 -0.24 -7.73
N LEU A 16 5.68 0.42 -7.33
CA LEU A 16 4.53 0.73 -8.18
C LEU A 16 4.57 2.24 -8.44
N VAL A 17 4.56 2.65 -9.70
CA VAL A 17 4.55 4.07 -10.10
C VAL A 17 3.24 4.33 -10.82
N VAL A 18 2.51 5.34 -10.38
CA VAL A 18 1.27 5.80 -10.99
C VAL A 18 1.43 7.29 -11.27
N LEU A 19 1.11 7.70 -12.49
CA LEU A 19 1.05 9.12 -12.84
C LEU A 19 -0.31 9.66 -12.41
N LEU A 20 -0.29 10.76 -11.67
CA LEU A 20 -1.48 11.43 -11.16
C LEU A 20 -1.40 12.90 -11.55
N THR A 21 -2.56 13.48 -11.81
CA THR A 21 -2.73 14.93 -11.77
C THR A 21 -2.58 15.44 -10.34
N GLU A 22 -2.38 16.74 -10.20
CA GLU A 22 -2.32 17.40 -8.89
C GLU A 22 -3.60 17.17 -8.08
N ALA A 23 -4.77 17.35 -8.71
CA ALA A 23 -6.06 17.16 -8.07
C ALA A 23 -6.30 15.71 -7.59
N GLU A 24 -5.86 14.72 -8.37
CA GLU A 24 -5.93 13.32 -7.94
C GLU A 24 -5.01 13.08 -6.75
N TYR A 25 -3.78 13.61 -6.77
CA TYR A 25 -2.85 13.44 -5.66
C TYR A 25 -3.36 14.09 -4.36
N ASP A 26 -3.97 15.28 -4.45
CA ASP A 26 -4.56 15.98 -3.31
C ASP A 26 -5.72 15.18 -2.70
N LEU A 27 -6.59 14.61 -3.54
CA LEU A 27 -7.66 13.73 -3.09
C LEU A 27 -7.12 12.51 -2.33
N LEU A 28 -6.04 11.88 -2.81
CA LEU A 28 -5.42 10.75 -2.11
C LEU A 28 -4.74 11.19 -0.81
N GLN A 29 -4.17 12.40 -0.74
CA GLN A 29 -3.64 12.97 0.51
C GLN A 29 -4.73 13.15 1.56
N ASP A 30 -5.87 13.72 1.19
CA ASP A 30 -6.98 13.94 2.11
C ASP A 30 -7.54 12.61 2.61
N ALA A 31 -7.66 11.62 1.73
CA ALA A 31 -8.10 10.28 2.11
C ALA A 31 -7.10 9.58 3.05
N ALA A 32 -5.79 9.73 2.82
CA ALA A 32 -4.76 9.21 3.72
C ALA A 32 -4.84 9.88 5.11
N ARG A 33 -5.02 11.21 5.16
CA ARG A 33 -5.19 11.96 6.42
C ARG A 33 -6.45 11.49 7.17
N ALA A 34 -7.56 11.32 6.47
CA ALA A 34 -8.81 10.84 7.05
C ALA A 34 -8.71 9.40 7.61
N ALA A 35 -7.83 8.58 7.03
CA ALA A 35 -7.54 7.22 7.49
C ALA A 35 -6.50 7.14 8.62
N ASP A 36 -5.98 8.28 9.11
CA ASP A 36 -4.94 8.38 10.14
C ASP A 36 -3.66 7.59 9.79
N VAL A 37 -3.31 7.56 8.50
CA VAL A 37 -2.07 6.91 8.03
C VAL A 37 -0.98 7.93 7.71
N VAL A 38 0.27 7.49 7.86
CA VAL A 38 1.46 8.36 7.79
C VAL A 38 1.72 8.90 6.38
N SER A 39 1.31 8.19 5.33
CA SER A 39 1.57 8.60 3.94
C SER A 39 0.55 8.03 2.96
N VAL A 40 0.36 8.72 1.83
CA VAL A 40 -0.43 8.24 0.68
C VAL A 40 0.04 6.86 0.24
N SER A 41 1.35 6.62 0.21
CA SER A 41 1.93 5.33 -0.17
C SER A 41 1.53 4.19 0.76
N ASP A 42 1.47 4.43 2.07
CA ASP A 42 1.00 3.41 3.02
C ASP A 42 -0.52 3.18 2.86
N TRP A 43 -1.29 4.25 2.69
CA TRP A 43 -2.74 4.16 2.47
C TRP A 43 -3.10 3.35 1.23
N VAL A 44 -2.54 3.72 0.08
CA VAL A 44 -2.76 3.04 -1.21
C VAL A 44 -2.32 1.59 -1.13
N ARG A 45 -1.18 1.30 -0.48
CA ARG A 45 -0.71 -0.08 -0.31
C ARG A 45 -1.70 -0.93 0.46
N GLU A 46 -2.26 -0.43 1.56
CA GLU A 46 -3.25 -1.16 2.35
C GLU A 46 -4.52 -1.44 1.55
N LEU A 47 -5.00 -0.47 0.77
CA LEU A 47 -6.14 -0.66 -0.14
C LEU A 47 -5.88 -1.69 -1.23
N LEU A 48 -4.71 -1.65 -1.89
CA LEU A 48 -4.36 -2.60 -2.94
C LEU A 48 -4.24 -4.03 -2.40
N LEU A 49 -3.65 -4.21 -1.21
CA LEU A 49 -3.54 -5.51 -0.58
C LEU A 49 -4.91 -6.05 -0.15
N LYS A 50 -5.78 -5.19 0.39
CA LYS A 50 -7.15 -5.55 0.73
C LYS A 50 -7.93 -5.98 -0.52
N ALA A 51 -7.86 -5.19 -1.59
CA ALA A 51 -8.54 -5.50 -2.84
C ALA A 51 -8.06 -6.83 -3.44
N ALA A 52 -6.76 -7.14 -3.34
CA ALA A 52 -6.22 -8.42 -3.80
C ALA A 52 -6.72 -9.62 -2.98
N ASP A 53 -6.84 -9.49 -1.66
CA ASP A 53 -7.41 -10.54 -0.80
C ASP A 53 -8.91 -10.72 -1.07
N ASP A 54 -9.66 -9.61 -1.19
CA ASP A 54 -11.09 -9.62 -1.51
C ASP A 54 -11.35 -10.24 -2.90
N ALA A 55 -10.43 -10.06 -3.86
CA ALA A 55 -10.48 -10.68 -5.18
C ALA A 55 -10.11 -12.17 -5.20
N GLY A 56 -9.77 -12.77 -4.04
CA GLY A 56 -9.40 -14.18 -3.93
C GLY A 56 -8.01 -14.51 -4.50
N VAL A 57 -7.17 -13.49 -4.77
CA VAL A 57 -5.81 -13.68 -5.29
C VAL A 57 -4.87 -14.03 -4.13
N ARG A 58 -5.08 -15.19 -3.50
CA ARG A 58 -4.11 -15.74 -2.54
C ARG A 58 -2.99 -16.42 -3.32
N GLY A 59 -1.87 -15.69 -3.43
CA GLY A 59 -0.56 -16.10 -3.92
C GLY A 59 -0.50 -17.48 -4.58
N ALA A 60 -0.50 -17.49 -5.93
CA ALA A 60 0.19 -18.55 -6.65
C ALA A 60 1.62 -18.60 -6.09
N LYS A 61 1.93 -19.61 -5.27
CA LYS A 61 3.30 -19.86 -4.83
C LYS A 61 4.15 -19.89 -6.10
N PRO A 62 5.27 -19.15 -6.20
CA PRO A 62 6.20 -19.39 -7.27
C PRO A 62 6.64 -20.85 -7.14
N SER A 63 6.34 -21.65 -8.15
CA SER A 63 6.86 -23.01 -8.28
C SER A 63 8.37 -22.91 -8.20
N GLN A 64 8.95 -23.34 -7.07
CA GLN A 64 10.39 -23.51 -6.98
C GLN A 64 10.72 -24.70 -7.88
N HIS A 65 11.39 -24.41 -8.99
CA HIS A 65 12.12 -25.39 -9.79
C HIS A 65 13.60 -25.29 -9.47
#